data_AF-A0A7S4DH18-F1
#
_entry.id   AF-A0A7S4DH18-F1
#
_cell.length_a   1.000
_cell.length_b   1.000
_cell.length_c   1.000
_cell.angle_alpha   90.00
_cell.angle_beta   90.00
_cell.angle_gamma   90.00
#
_symmetry.space_group_name_H-M   'P 1'
#
loop_
_entity.id
_entity.type
_entity.pdbx_description
1 polymer ?
#
loop_
_entity_poly.entity_id
_entity_poly.type
_entity_poly.pdbx_seq_one_letter_code
_entity_poly.pdbx_strand_id
1 'polypeptide(L)'
;PDPLGGGSPAARAAAHREAAAGYSAEWAGYVAANYHLYTTALLAFVRRAQRLPFTGDRAARANLLLVDRLLGVYTDPLLKVLQSCDKGMENLMASKPPSNRIEEILQLHQERVALTTRA
;
A
#
# COMPACT_ATOMS: atom_id res chain seq x y z
N PRO A 1 -21.34 -28.97 -8.37
CA PRO A 1 -20.08 -28.34 -7.89
C PRO A 1 -20.06 -26.92 -8.43
N ASP A 2 -20.43 -25.96 -7.59
CA ASP A 2 -20.58 -24.55 -7.94
C ASP A 2 -19.40 -23.78 -7.33
N PRO A 3 -18.59 -23.01 -8.11
CA PRO A 3 -17.34 -22.43 -7.60
C PRO A 3 -17.53 -21.11 -6.84
N LEU A 4 -18.77 -20.68 -6.58
CA LEU A 4 -19.08 -19.41 -5.93
C LEU A 4 -19.71 -19.67 -4.56
N GLY A 5 -18.89 -20.19 -3.65
CA GLY A 5 -19.25 -20.41 -2.26
C GLY A 5 -19.74 -19.12 -1.59
N GLY A 6 -21.05 -19.04 -1.34
CA GLY A 6 -21.67 -18.02 -0.51
C GLY A 6 -21.14 -18.10 0.92
N GLY A 7 -20.11 -17.31 1.22
CA GLY A 7 -19.66 -17.12 2.59
C GLY A 7 -20.79 -16.58 3.46
N SER A 8 -21.05 -17.25 4.59
CA SER A 8 -22.09 -16.85 5.55
C SER A 8 -21.97 -15.35 5.87
N PRO A 9 -23.09 -14.62 6.04
CA PRO A 9 -23.05 -13.21 6.44
C PRO A 9 -22.24 -12.99 7.72
N ALA A 10 -22.16 -13.98 8.61
CA ALA A 10 -21.29 -13.97 9.79
C ALA A 10 -19.79 -14.03 9.43
N ALA A 11 -19.40 -14.86 8.44
CA ALA A 11 -18.02 -14.95 7.95
C ALA A 11 -17.60 -13.67 7.22
N ARG A 12 -18.51 -13.05 6.44
CA ARG A 12 -18.27 -11.74 5.83
C ARG A 12 -18.18 -10.63 6.86
N ALA A 13 -18.99 -10.68 7.92
CA ALA A 13 -18.95 -9.71 9.02
C ALA A 13 -17.71 -9.88 9.93
N ALA A 14 -17.20 -11.11 10.05
CA ALA A 14 -15.93 -11.42 10.70
C ALA A 14 -14.75 -10.91 9.86
N ALA A 15 -14.72 -11.21 8.56
CA ALA A 15 -13.73 -10.65 7.63
C ALA A 15 -13.78 -9.12 7.57
N HIS A 16 -14.98 -8.51 7.65
CA HIS A 16 -15.12 -7.06 7.77
C HIS A 16 -14.65 -6.52 9.13
N ARG A 17 -14.75 -7.29 10.22
CA ARG A 17 -14.25 -6.91 11.56
C ARG A 17 -12.74 -7.04 11.65
N GLU A 18 -12.18 -8.08 11.03
CA GLU A 18 -10.74 -8.32 10.92
C GLU A 18 -10.11 -7.31 9.95
N ALA A 19 -10.79 -6.96 8.85
CA ALA A 19 -10.44 -5.82 7.99
C ALA A 19 -10.74 -4.45 8.62
N ALA A 20 -11.54 -4.41 9.71
CA ALA A 20 -11.74 -3.21 10.52
C ALA A 20 -10.69 -3.07 11.63
N ALA A 21 -9.85 -4.09 11.85
CA ALA A 21 -8.57 -3.86 12.50
C ALA A 21 -7.76 -3.02 11.51
N GLY A 22 -7.55 -1.74 11.84
CA GLY A 22 -6.76 -0.83 11.02
C GLY A 22 -5.36 -1.37 10.75
N TYR A 23 -4.53 -0.58 10.08
CA TYR A 23 -3.17 -0.98 9.75
C TYR A 23 -2.41 -1.58 10.97
N SER A 24 -1.77 -2.73 10.74
CA SER A 24 -0.86 -3.39 11.69
C SER A 24 0.57 -3.36 11.14
N ALA A 25 1.55 -3.25 12.03
CA ALA A 25 2.97 -3.15 11.67
C ALA A 25 3.48 -4.36 10.85
N GLU A 26 2.89 -5.53 11.01
CA GLU A 26 3.23 -6.74 10.25
C GLU A 26 3.03 -6.56 8.74
N TRP A 27 2.16 -5.64 8.33
CA TRP A 27 1.87 -5.34 6.93
C TRP A 27 2.84 -4.30 6.33
N ALA A 28 3.81 -3.78 7.09
CA ALA A 28 4.72 -2.74 6.63
C ALA A 28 5.43 -3.11 5.32
N GLY A 29 5.92 -4.34 5.19
CA GLY A 29 6.60 -4.81 3.97
C GLY A 29 5.67 -4.86 2.76
N TYR A 30 4.44 -5.33 2.95
CA TYR A 30 3.41 -5.34 1.89
C TYR A 30 3.03 -3.93 1.45
N VAL A 31 2.81 -3.02 2.42
CA VAL A 31 2.50 -1.61 2.15
C VAL A 31 3.64 -0.94 1.38
N ALA A 32 4.90 -1.16 1.79
CA ALA A 32 6.06 -0.59 1.12
C ALA A 32 6.21 -1.09 -0.33
N ALA A 33 6.06 -2.41 -0.55
CA ALA A 33 6.10 -3.00 -1.89
C ALA A 33 4.98 -2.45 -2.81
N ASN A 34 3.85 -2.08 -2.22
CA ASN A 34 2.68 -1.55 -2.92
C ASN A 34 2.49 -0.04 -2.71
N TYR A 35 3.56 0.69 -2.38
CA TYR A 35 3.52 2.11 -2.00
C TYR A 35 2.63 2.95 -2.93
N HIS A 36 2.81 2.76 -4.25
CA HIS A 36 2.07 3.47 -5.30
C HIS A 36 0.55 3.29 -5.24
N LEU A 37 0.04 2.11 -4.83
CA LEU A 37 -1.40 1.87 -4.71
C LEU A 37 -2.01 2.74 -3.60
N TYR A 38 -1.35 2.78 -2.45
CA TYR A 38 -1.80 3.56 -1.30
C TYR A 38 -1.68 5.07 -1.56
N THR A 39 -0.58 5.54 -2.14
CA THR A 39 -0.40 6.98 -2.39
C THR A 39 -1.26 7.51 -3.52
N THR A 40 -1.51 6.71 -4.57
CA THR A 40 -2.42 7.10 -5.65
C THR A 40 -3.84 7.25 -5.14
N ALA A 41 -4.33 6.29 -4.34
CA ALA A 41 -5.66 6.36 -3.73
C ALA A 41 -5.78 7.54 -2.76
N LEU A 42 -4.76 7.77 -1.92
CA LEU A 42 -4.72 8.92 -1.02
C LEU A 42 -4.77 10.26 -1.79
N LEU A 43 -3.98 10.40 -2.85
CA LEU A 43 -3.94 11.61 -3.65
C LEU A 43 -5.28 11.87 -4.37
N ALA A 44 -5.88 10.84 -4.95
CA ALA A 44 -7.20 10.93 -5.58
C ALA A 44 -8.26 11.40 -4.56
N PHE A 45 -8.20 10.87 -3.34
CA PHE A 45 -9.09 11.28 -2.27
C PHE A 45 -8.85 12.73 -1.84
N VAL A 46 -7.62 13.14 -1.56
CA VAL A 46 -7.31 14.52 -1.14
C VAL A 46 -7.79 15.52 -2.18
N ARG A 47 -7.54 15.26 -3.47
CA ARG A 47 -8.05 16.09 -4.58
C ARG A 47 -9.56 16.15 -4.62
N ARG A 48 -10.24 15.05 -4.27
CA ARG A 48 -11.71 15.02 -4.19
C ARG A 48 -12.22 15.79 -2.97
N ALA A 49 -11.61 15.60 -1.80
CA ALA A 49 -11.96 16.24 -0.55
C ALA A 49 -11.85 17.77 -0.64
N GLN A 50 -10.81 18.29 -1.29
CA GLN A 50 -10.64 19.73 -1.55
C GLN A 50 -11.79 20.37 -2.35
N ARG A 51 -12.56 19.57 -3.09
CA ARG A 51 -13.69 20.03 -3.91
C ARG A 51 -15.05 19.82 -3.21
N LEU A 52 -15.07 19.23 -2.01
CA LEU A 52 -16.31 18.98 -1.30
C LEU A 52 -16.73 20.23 -0.51
N PRO A 53 -18.03 20.61 -0.55
CA PRO A 53 -18.55 21.64 0.33
C PRO A 53 -18.65 21.06 1.75
N PHE A 54 -17.99 21.73 2.70
CA PHE A 54 -18.02 21.38 4.14
C PHE A 54 -18.85 22.33 4.98
N THR A 55 -19.49 23.32 4.37
CA THR A 55 -20.29 24.34 5.06
C THR A 55 -21.75 24.28 4.64
N GLY A 56 -22.65 24.58 5.59
CA GLY A 56 -24.00 25.08 5.32
C GLY A 56 -25.11 24.09 4.94
N ASP A 57 -24.87 22.78 4.85
CA ASP A 57 -25.91 21.88 4.32
C ASP A 57 -25.92 20.44 4.86
N ARG A 58 -27.01 19.69 4.62
CA ARG A 58 -27.14 18.26 4.97
C ARG A 58 -26.03 17.41 4.34
N ALA A 59 -25.54 17.82 3.17
CA ALA A 59 -24.44 17.19 2.45
C ALA A 59 -23.07 17.34 3.15
N ALA A 60 -22.86 18.43 3.91
CA ALA A 60 -21.61 18.67 4.62
C ALA A 60 -21.32 17.56 5.66
N ARG A 61 -22.34 17.12 6.39
CA ARG A 61 -22.22 16.00 7.35
C ARG A 61 -21.86 14.69 6.66
N ALA A 62 -22.43 14.41 5.49
CA ALA A 62 -22.09 13.21 4.71
C ALA A 62 -20.65 13.28 4.17
N ASN A 63 -20.20 14.45 3.73
CA ASN A 63 -18.83 14.68 3.27
C ASN A 63 -17.82 14.50 4.40
N LEU A 64 -18.10 15.03 5.60
CA LEU A 64 -17.27 14.81 6.79
C LEU A 64 -17.18 13.32 7.16
N LEU A 65 -18.30 12.59 7.14
CA LEU A 65 -18.31 11.15 7.40
C LEU A 65 -17.56 10.32 6.35
N LEU A 66 -17.41 10.81 5.12
CA LEU A 66 -16.56 10.19 4.10
C LEU A 66 -15.08 10.44 4.40
N VAL A 67 -14.74 11.66 4.80
CA VAL A 67 -13.37 12.02 5.22
C VAL A 67 -12.96 11.23 6.46
N ASP A 68 -13.78 11.17 7.50
CA ASP A 68 -13.49 10.41 8.72
C ASP A 68 -13.26 8.93 8.43
N ARG A 69 -14.09 8.32 7.58
CA ARG A 69 -13.89 6.92 7.19
C ARG A 69 -12.58 6.68 6.49
N LEU A 70 -12.16 7.60 5.63
CA LEU A 70 -10.89 7.47 4.93
C LEU A 70 -9.70 7.72 5.86
N LEU A 71 -9.78 8.73 6.75
CA LEU A 71 -8.78 8.94 7.79
C LEU A 71 -8.68 7.73 8.74
N GLY A 72 -9.79 7.00 8.93
CA GLY A 72 -9.79 5.72 9.63
C GLY A 72 -8.99 4.61 8.93
N VAL A 73 -8.88 4.64 7.60
CA VAL A 73 -8.04 3.71 6.83
C VAL A 73 -6.58 4.18 6.83
N TYR A 74 -6.34 5.47 6.58
CA TYR A 74 -5.02 6.10 6.60
C TYR A 74 -4.59 6.50 8.01
N THR A 75 -4.52 5.51 8.89
CA THR A 75 -4.06 5.68 10.27
C THR A 75 -2.62 6.24 10.34
N ASP A 76 -2.28 6.89 11.46
CA ASP A 76 -0.94 7.45 11.68
C ASP A 76 0.21 6.46 11.43
N PRO A 77 0.15 5.18 11.87
CA PRO A 77 1.25 4.26 11.62
C PRO A 77 1.39 3.90 10.14
N LEU A 78 0.28 3.81 9.38
CA LEU A 78 0.33 3.63 7.93
C LEU A 78 0.97 4.83 7.25
N LEU A 79 0.57 6.06 7.61
CA LEU A 79 1.12 7.29 7.06
C LEU A 79 2.64 7.40 7.33
N LYS A 80 3.11 6.97 8.50
CA LYS A 80 4.55 6.91 8.83
C LYS A 80 5.32 5.95 7.92
N VAL A 81 4.73 4.80 7.58
CA VAL A 81 5.34 3.86 6.61
C VAL A 81 5.42 4.48 5.22
N LEU A 82 4.33 5.09 4.75
CA LEU A 82 4.32 5.77 3.45
C LEU A 82 5.37 6.89 3.40
N GLN A 83 5.44 7.73 4.43
CA GLN A 83 6.45 8.79 4.52
C GLN A 83 7.88 8.24 4.51
N SER A 84 8.11 7.10 5.17
CA SER A 84 9.44 6.46 5.18
C SER A 84 9.81 5.90 3.81
N CYS A 85 8.85 5.34 3.08
CA CYS A 85 9.04 4.89 1.70
C CYS A 85 9.38 6.06 0.79
N ASP A 86 8.67 7.18 0.92
CA ASP A 86 8.88 8.38 0.12
C ASP A 86 10.30 8.92 0.27
N LYS A 87 10.75 9.11 1.52
CA LYS A 87 12.14 9.51 1.82
C LYS A 87 13.16 8.50 1.29
N GLY A 88 12.85 7.20 1.38
CA GLY A 88 13.71 6.14 0.85
C GLY A 88 13.88 6.26 -0.66
N MET A 89 12.79 6.51 -1.40
CA MET A 89 12.82 6.70 -2.84
C MET A 89 13.55 8.00 -3.22
N GLU A 90 13.30 9.11 -2.53
CA GLU A 90 14.03 10.37 -2.75
C GLU A 90 15.54 10.17 -2.62
N ASN A 91 15.96 9.46 -1.58
CA ASN A 91 17.37 9.13 -1.37
C ASN A 91 17.92 8.22 -2.47
N LEU A 92 17.15 7.24 -2.94
CA LEU A 92 17.55 6.36 -4.04
C LEU A 92 17.68 7.13 -5.36
N MET A 93 16.75 8.04 -5.64
CA MET A 93 16.79 8.90 -6.83
C MET A 93 17.93 9.93 -6.78
N ALA A 94 18.26 10.43 -5.58
CA ALA A 94 19.38 11.34 -5.35
C ALA A 94 20.73 10.61 -5.36
N SER A 95 20.75 9.32 -5.02
CA SER A 95 21.96 8.51 -5.11
C SER A 95 22.32 8.21 -6.57
N LYS A 96 23.61 8.27 -6.90
CA LYS A 96 24.10 7.80 -8.20
C LYS A 96 23.64 6.34 -8.36
N PRO A 97 23.02 5.95 -9.48
CA PRO A 97 22.55 4.58 -9.65
C PRO A 97 23.73 3.64 -9.36
N PRO A 98 23.54 2.57 -8.57
CA PRO A 98 24.58 1.58 -8.38
C PRO A 98 24.82 0.92 -9.74
N SER A 99 25.74 1.49 -10.50
CA SER A 99 26.23 0.91 -11.74
C SER A 99 26.73 -0.49 -11.39
N ASN A 100 26.17 -1.48 -12.07
CA ASN A 100 26.65 -2.86 -12.16
C ASN A 100 26.19 -3.87 -11.10
N ARG A 101 25.30 -3.56 -10.14
CA ARG A 101 24.81 -4.62 -9.22
C ARG A 101 24.00 -5.72 -9.92
N ILE A 102 23.21 -5.36 -10.92
CA ILE A 102 22.43 -6.35 -11.70
C ILE A 102 23.38 -7.19 -12.55
N GLU A 103 24.39 -6.58 -13.17
CA GLU A 103 25.41 -7.30 -13.94
C GLU A 103 26.20 -8.27 -13.06
N GLU A 104 26.58 -7.85 -11.85
CA GLU A 104 27.27 -8.69 -10.86
C GLU A 104 26.39 -9.88 -10.43
N ILE A 105 25.09 -9.66 -10.17
CA ILE A 105 24.15 -10.74 -9.83
C ILE A 105 23.96 -11.70 -11.03
N LEU A 106 23.89 -11.17 -12.25
CA LEU A 106 23.79 -11.98 -13.46
C LEU A 106 25.05 -12.83 -13.68
N GLN A 107 26.22 -12.25 -13.44
CA GLN A 107 27.50 -12.92 -13.55
C GLN A 107 27.64 -14.04 -12.51
N LEU A 108 27.32 -13.76 -11.24
CA LEU A 108 27.29 -14.77 -10.18
C LEU A 108 26.29 -15.90 -10.47
N HIS A 109 25.15 -15.58 -11.08
CA HIS A 109 24.18 -16.59 -11.49
C HIS A 109 24.74 -17.48 -12.61
N GLN A 110 25.36 -16.89 -13.63
CA GLN A 110 25.99 -17.62 -14.73
C GLN A 110 27.13 -18.51 -14.25
N GLU A 111 27.98 -18.02 -13.34
CA GLU A 111 29.05 -18.79 -12.70
C GLU A 111 28.50 -19.98 -11.91
N ARG A 112 27.45 -19.78 -11.11
CA ARG A 112 26.79 -20.88 -10.37
C ARG A 112 26.25 -21.94 -11.32
N VAL A 113 25.59 -21.53 -12.39
CA VAL A 113 25.04 -22.45 -13.41
C VAL A 113 26.17 -23.25 -14.05
N ALA A 114 27.25 -22.60 -14.51
CA ALA A 114 28.39 -23.26 -15.15
C ALA A 114 29.09 -24.30 -14.24
N LEU A 115 29.13 -24.04 -12.93
CA LEU A 115 29.66 -25.00 -11.94
C LEU A 115 28.74 -26.21 -11.76
N THR A 116 27.42 -26.02 -11.78
CA THR A 116 26.45 -27.12 -11.65
C THR A 116 26.31 -27.99 -12.90
N THR A 117 26.54 -27.47 -14.11
CA THR A 117 26.44 -28.26 -15.35
C THR A 117 27.71 -29.05 -15.68
N ARG A 118 28.83 -28.79 -14.98
CA ARG A 118 30.12 -29.48 -15.17
C ARG A 118 30.35 -30.65 -14.21
N ALA A 119 29.44 -30.89 -13.27
CA ALA A 119 29.43 -32.03 -12.35
C ALA A 119 28.53 -33.16 -12.88
#